data_AF-A0A235FC29-F1
#
_entry.id   AF-A0A235FC29-F1
#
_cell.length_a   1.000
_cell.length_b   1.000
_cell.length_c   1.000
_cell.angle_alpha   90.00
_cell.angle_beta   90.00
_cell.angle_gamma   90.00
#
_symmetry.space_group_name_H-M   'P 1'
#
loop_
_entity.id
_entity.type
_entity.pdbx_description
1 polymer ?
#
loop_
_entity_poly.entity_id
_entity_poly.type
_entity_poly.pdbx_seq_one_letter_code
_entity_poly.pdbx_strand_id
1 'polypeptide(L)'
;MRFKVTSPYGAWEEFRERAHTGIDLATPQGTDLFSPISGVVERIVDYGSENIGKGIIIETNDHQHVILGHLSEVKTKIGEHIDIGDLIAKTGNTGHVIGNGHLHIGMKDSAGHFINPQPVADIVNQSNVWDSVKEFIFTPLSPLGELLKDYGMSIGFHMVGSEIFFLIPAVLLLLFRMMIGKNFTSGWVLPLLYAFFVTKNIGA
;
A
#
# COMPACT_ATOMS: atom_id res chain seq x y z
N MET A 1 -7.05 11.01 0.14
CA MET A 1 -8.34 11.55 -0.38
C MET A 1 -9.41 10.46 -0.34
N ARG A 2 -10.71 10.80 -0.23
CA ARG A 2 -11.82 9.83 -0.33
C ARG A 2 -12.41 9.86 -1.74
N PHE A 3 -12.36 8.75 -2.48
CA PHE A 3 -12.96 8.65 -3.81
C PHE A 3 -14.45 8.31 -3.71
N LYS A 4 -15.23 8.83 -4.65
CA LYS A 4 -16.66 8.54 -4.74
C LYS A 4 -16.85 7.20 -5.46
N VAL A 5 -17.67 6.31 -4.89
CA VAL A 5 -18.16 5.12 -5.60
C VAL A 5 -19.09 5.58 -6.73
N THR A 6 -18.75 5.25 -7.97
CA THR A 6 -19.56 5.57 -9.15
C THR A 6 -20.40 4.40 -9.61
N SER A 7 -19.91 3.17 -9.45
CA SER A 7 -20.65 1.95 -9.76
C SER A 7 -20.40 0.91 -8.66
N PRO A 8 -21.42 0.54 -7.86
CA PRO A 8 -21.25 -0.45 -6.80
C PRO A 8 -21.35 -1.89 -7.33
N TYR A 9 -20.83 -2.83 -6.54
CA TYR A 9 -20.95 -4.25 -6.83
C TYR A 9 -22.41 -4.70 -6.86
N GLY A 10 -22.74 -5.53 -7.86
CA GLY A 10 -24.10 -6.04 -8.07
C GLY A 10 -25.06 -5.03 -8.72
N ALA A 11 -24.60 -3.82 -9.06
CA ALA A 11 -25.44 -2.83 -9.73
C ALA A 11 -25.86 -3.31 -11.12
N TRP A 12 -27.16 -3.14 -11.43
CA TRP A 12 -27.68 -3.29 -12.78
C TRP A 12 -27.81 -1.90 -13.39
N GLU A 13 -26.94 -1.61 -14.35
CA GLU A 13 -26.86 -0.31 -15.02
C GLU A 13 -27.29 -0.47 -16.47
N GLU A 14 -28.02 0.49 -17.03
CA GLU A 14 -28.64 0.37 -18.37
C GLU A 14 -27.62 0.09 -19.50
N PHE A 15 -26.36 0.49 -19.29
CA PHE A 15 -25.27 0.29 -20.23
C PHE A 15 -24.52 -1.04 -20.05
N ARG A 16 -24.92 -1.89 -19.09
CA ARG A 16 -24.34 -3.23 -18.87
C ARG A 16 -25.38 -4.31 -19.10
N GLU A 17 -24.96 -5.39 -19.77
CA GLU A 17 -25.80 -6.58 -19.97
C GLU A 17 -25.92 -7.46 -18.72
N ARG A 18 -25.10 -7.20 -17.71
CA ARG A 18 -25.02 -7.98 -16.46
C ARG A 18 -24.73 -7.09 -15.26
N ALA A 19 -25.07 -7.58 -14.08
CA ALA A 19 -24.69 -6.96 -12.82
C ALA A 19 -23.18 -6.69 -12.76
N HIS A 20 -22.80 -5.53 -12.22
CA HIS A 20 -21.41 -5.15 -12.08
C HIS A 20 -20.67 -6.11 -11.14
N THR A 21 -19.55 -6.66 -11.61
CA THR A 21 -18.74 -7.68 -10.91
C THR A 21 -17.62 -7.10 -10.04
N GLY A 22 -17.59 -5.77 -9.91
CA GLY A 22 -16.62 -5.04 -9.10
C GLY A 22 -17.21 -3.77 -8.52
N ILE A 23 -16.35 -2.86 -8.06
CA ILE A 23 -16.68 -1.52 -7.62
C ILE A 23 -15.81 -0.54 -8.40
N ASP A 24 -16.42 0.51 -8.93
CA ASP A 24 -15.70 1.59 -9.61
C ASP A 24 -15.61 2.81 -8.68
N LEU A 25 -14.39 3.30 -8.47
CA LEU A 25 -14.08 4.51 -7.71
C LEU A 25 -13.63 5.63 -8.65
N ALA A 26 -14.29 6.78 -8.61
CA ALA A 26 -13.89 7.95 -9.40
C ALA A 26 -12.51 8.47 -8.94
N THR A 27 -11.48 8.23 -9.76
CA THR A 27 -10.09 8.61 -9.48
C THR A 27 -9.53 9.42 -10.65
N PRO A 28 -8.91 10.60 -10.41
CA PRO A 28 -8.17 11.29 -11.46
C PRO A 28 -7.10 10.38 -12.07
N GLN A 29 -6.91 10.44 -13.38
CA GLN A 29 -5.84 9.67 -14.04
C GLN A 29 -4.46 10.07 -13.49
N GLY A 30 -3.56 9.09 -13.38
CA GLY A 30 -2.20 9.30 -12.89
C GLY A 30 -2.09 9.44 -11.38
N THR A 31 -3.18 9.23 -10.63
CA THR A 31 -3.15 9.19 -9.16
C THR A 31 -2.37 7.94 -8.72
N ASP A 32 -1.45 8.11 -7.78
CA ASP A 32 -0.69 6.98 -7.22
C ASP A 32 -1.65 5.99 -6.54
N LEU A 33 -1.53 4.71 -6.91
CA LEU A 33 -2.31 3.62 -6.36
C LEU A 33 -1.42 2.76 -5.46
N PHE A 34 -1.68 2.84 -4.17
CA PHE A 34 -1.07 2.00 -3.16
C PHE A 34 -1.87 0.71 -2.97
N SER A 35 -1.19 -0.40 -2.66
CA SER A 35 -1.85 -1.69 -2.51
C SER A 35 -2.83 -1.68 -1.34
N PRO A 36 -4.11 -2.02 -1.55
CA PRO A 36 -5.07 -2.13 -0.46
C PRO A 36 -4.98 -3.46 0.29
N ILE A 37 -4.16 -4.41 -0.17
CA ILE A 37 -4.05 -5.75 0.41
C ILE A 37 -2.61 -6.27 0.31
N SER A 38 -2.22 -7.14 1.24
CA SER A 38 -0.97 -7.90 1.14
C SER A 38 -1.19 -9.17 0.32
N GLY A 39 -0.18 -9.57 -0.45
CA GLY A 39 -0.25 -10.78 -1.27
C GLY A 39 0.91 -10.89 -2.26
N VAL A 40 0.69 -11.67 -3.31
CA VAL A 40 1.64 -11.82 -4.42
C VAL A 40 0.99 -11.35 -5.70
N VAL A 41 1.71 -10.61 -6.53
CA VAL A 41 1.24 -10.24 -7.86
C VAL A 41 1.18 -11.48 -8.74
N GLU A 42 -0.01 -12.05 -8.88
CA GLU A 42 -0.26 -13.24 -9.70
C GLU A 42 -0.11 -12.89 -11.18
N ARG A 43 -0.70 -11.76 -11.61
CA ARG A 43 -0.72 -11.37 -13.02
C ARG A 43 -0.69 -9.86 -13.20
N ILE A 44 -0.07 -9.45 -14.31
CA ILE A 44 -0.20 -8.11 -14.88
C ILE A 44 -0.72 -8.31 -16.31
N VAL A 45 -1.82 -7.61 -16.64
CA VAL A 45 -2.50 -7.75 -17.92
C VAL A 45 -2.60 -6.41 -18.63
N ASP A 46 -2.67 -6.44 -19.95
CA ASP A 46 -2.99 -5.28 -20.78
C ASP A 46 -3.89 -5.74 -21.94
N TYR A 47 -5.18 -5.44 -21.82
CA TYR A 47 -6.20 -5.75 -22.83
C TYR A 47 -6.43 -4.58 -23.81
N GLY A 48 -5.58 -3.55 -23.81
CA GLY A 48 -5.74 -2.38 -24.68
C GLY A 48 -7.02 -1.61 -24.36
N SER A 49 -7.92 -1.50 -25.34
CA SER A 49 -9.21 -0.80 -25.22
C SER A 49 -10.36 -1.68 -24.73
N GLU A 50 -10.09 -2.95 -24.41
CA GLU A 50 -11.11 -3.93 -23.98
C GLU A 50 -11.03 -4.22 -22.48
N ASN A 51 -12.10 -4.78 -21.92
CA ASN A 51 -12.17 -5.25 -20.53
C ASN A 51 -11.59 -4.23 -19.52
N ILE A 52 -10.75 -4.69 -18.58
CA ILE A 52 -10.10 -3.84 -17.57
C ILE A 52 -8.89 -3.06 -18.11
N GLY A 53 -8.58 -3.16 -19.41
CA GLY A 53 -7.38 -2.54 -19.99
C GLY A 53 -6.11 -3.05 -19.31
N LYS A 54 -5.29 -2.11 -18.82
CA LYS A 54 -4.13 -2.44 -18.00
C LYS A 54 -4.56 -2.71 -16.57
N GLY A 55 -4.15 -3.85 -16.01
CA GLY A 55 -4.55 -4.25 -14.67
C GLY A 55 -3.55 -5.14 -13.94
N ILE A 56 -3.74 -5.23 -12.63
CA ILE A 56 -2.97 -6.07 -11.70
C ILE A 56 -3.95 -7.03 -11.03
N ILE A 57 -3.56 -8.30 -10.92
CA ILE A 57 -4.25 -9.31 -10.12
C ILE A 57 -3.30 -9.74 -8.99
N ILE A 58 -3.77 -9.58 -7.76
CA ILE A 58 -3.04 -9.91 -6.53
C ILE A 58 -3.73 -11.12 -5.89
N GLU A 59 -2.99 -12.20 -5.66
CA GLU A 59 -3.44 -13.33 -4.87
C GLU A 59 -3.10 -13.08 -3.39
N THR A 60 -4.10 -13.17 -2.53
CA THR A 60 -3.94 -13.03 -1.08
C THR A 60 -3.51 -14.36 -0.45
N ASN A 61 -3.08 -14.32 0.82
CA ASN A 61 -2.73 -15.53 1.57
C ASN A 61 -3.90 -16.52 1.72
N ASP A 62 -5.14 -16.05 1.61
CA ASP A 62 -6.36 -16.87 1.67
C ASP A 62 -6.79 -17.38 0.28
N HIS A 63 -5.89 -17.30 -0.72
CA HIS A 63 -6.15 -17.65 -2.12
C HIS A 63 -7.30 -16.88 -2.76
N GLN A 64 -7.59 -15.66 -2.28
CA GLN A 64 -8.53 -14.76 -2.93
C GLN A 64 -7.79 -13.89 -3.94
N HIS A 65 -8.48 -13.46 -4.99
CA HIS A 65 -7.86 -12.65 -6.04
C HIS A 65 -8.46 -11.25 -6.05
N VAL A 66 -7.63 -10.23 -5.84
CA VAL A 66 -8.00 -8.81 -5.98
C VAL A 66 -7.57 -8.32 -7.36
N ILE A 67 -8.50 -7.71 -8.07
CA ILE A 67 -8.32 -7.23 -9.45
C ILE A 67 -8.35 -5.70 -9.42
N LEU A 68 -7.31 -5.06 -9.91
CA LEU A 68 -7.21 -3.60 -10.04
C LEU A 68 -7.09 -3.25 -11.53
N GLY A 69 -8.09 -2.54 -12.06
CA GLY A 69 -8.23 -2.27 -13.49
C GLY A 69 -8.12 -0.81 -13.89
N HIS A 70 -8.12 -0.59 -15.21
CA HIS A 70 -8.09 0.71 -15.89
C HIS A 70 -6.85 1.55 -15.56
N LEU A 71 -5.72 0.91 -15.25
CA LEU A 71 -4.49 1.56 -14.83
C LEU A 71 -3.82 2.29 -16.00
N SER A 72 -3.08 3.36 -15.71
CA SER A 72 -2.24 4.03 -16.71
C SER A 72 -0.82 3.45 -16.72
N GLU A 73 -0.29 3.16 -15.53
CA GLU A 73 1.06 2.68 -15.30
C GLU A 73 1.05 1.60 -14.21
N VAL A 74 1.85 0.55 -14.40
CA VAL A 74 2.08 -0.51 -13.40
C VAL A 74 3.52 -0.38 -12.91
N LYS A 75 3.71 -0.38 -11.59
CA LYS A 75 5.01 -0.17 -10.93
C LYS A 75 5.56 -1.41 -10.21
N THR A 76 4.79 -2.50 -10.24
CA THR A 76 5.17 -3.80 -9.67
C THR A 76 5.39 -4.84 -10.78
N LYS A 77 5.86 -6.03 -10.42
CA LYS A 77 6.15 -7.15 -11.32
C LYS A 77 5.42 -8.42 -10.88
N ILE A 78 5.17 -9.31 -11.84
CA ILE A 78 4.61 -10.65 -11.56
C ILE A 78 5.55 -11.41 -10.61
N GLY A 79 4.98 -12.05 -9.59
CA GLY A 79 5.67 -12.78 -8.54
C GLY A 79 6.22 -11.91 -7.41
N GLU A 80 6.03 -10.59 -7.48
CA GLU A 80 6.42 -9.69 -6.39
C GLU A 80 5.49 -9.84 -5.19
N HIS A 81 6.08 -9.96 -4.00
CA HIS A 81 5.34 -9.85 -2.74
C HIS A 81 5.05 -8.38 -2.46
N ILE A 82 3.79 -8.08 -2.18
CA ILE A 82 3.28 -6.74 -1.95
C ILE A 82 2.65 -6.69 -0.56
N ASP A 83 2.97 -5.63 0.18
CA ASP A 83 2.33 -5.29 1.43
C ASP A 83 1.30 -4.17 1.26
N ILE A 84 0.36 -4.09 2.21
CA ILE A 84 -0.59 -2.97 2.28
C ILE A 84 0.18 -1.65 2.32
N GLY A 85 -0.12 -0.75 1.39
CA GLY A 85 0.51 0.56 1.31
C GLY A 85 1.70 0.66 0.35
N ASP A 86 2.12 -0.43 -0.31
CA ASP A 86 3.15 -0.37 -1.34
C ASP A 86 2.63 0.32 -2.60
N LEU A 87 3.48 1.13 -3.24
CA LEU A 87 3.12 1.78 -4.51
C LEU A 87 3.17 0.78 -5.65
N ILE A 88 2.00 0.37 -6.15
CA ILE A 88 1.90 -0.71 -7.16
C ILE A 88 1.54 -0.21 -8.55
N ALA A 89 0.90 0.95 -8.69
CA ALA A 89 0.42 1.45 -9.97
C ALA A 89 0.07 2.93 -9.94
N LYS A 90 -0.42 3.43 -11.08
CA LYS A 90 -1.17 4.66 -11.19
C LYS A 90 -2.54 4.41 -11.82
N THR A 91 -3.57 5.06 -11.28
CA THR A 91 -4.93 5.03 -11.85
C THR A 91 -4.93 5.59 -13.27
N GLY A 92 -5.92 5.24 -14.08
CA GLY A 92 -5.96 5.62 -15.48
C GLY A 92 -7.35 5.59 -16.09
N ASN A 93 -7.37 5.29 -17.39
CA ASN A 93 -8.57 5.21 -18.20
C ASN A 93 -8.37 4.24 -19.38
N THR A 94 -7.61 3.17 -19.16
CA THR A 94 -7.36 2.12 -20.17
C THR A 94 -8.50 1.10 -20.15
N GLY A 95 -8.69 0.34 -21.23
CA GLY A 95 -9.76 -0.65 -21.33
C GLY A 95 -11.12 -0.04 -21.66
N HIS A 96 -12.17 -0.81 -21.36
CA HIS A 96 -13.55 -0.39 -21.59
C HIS A 96 -14.06 0.44 -20.42
N VAL A 97 -13.91 1.76 -20.51
CA VAL A 97 -14.34 2.73 -19.50
C VAL A 97 -15.49 3.59 -20.03
N ILE A 98 -16.54 3.75 -19.23
CA ILE A 98 -17.65 4.65 -19.52
C ILE A 98 -17.47 5.93 -18.71
N GLY A 99 -17.36 7.06 -19.42
CA GLY A 99 -17.18 8.38 -18.80
C GLY A 99 -15.70 8.71 -18.55
N ASN A 100 -15.40 9.18 -17.33
CA ASN A 100 -14.06 9.63 -16.94
C ASN A 100 -13.23 8.49 -16.32
N GLY A 101 -11.93 8.74 -16.14
CA GLY A 101 -11.01 7.82 -15.48
C GLY A 101 -11.50 7.43 -14.08
N HIS A 102 -11.38 6.15 -13.77
CA HIS A 102 -11.77 5.55 -12.51
C HIS A 102 -10.91 4.31 -12.24
N LEU A 103 -10.87 3.89 -10.97
CA LEU A 103 -10.27 2.63 -10.57
C LEU A 103 -11.36 1.58 -10.49
N HIS A 104 -11.22 0.50 -11.26
CA HIS A 104 -12.05 -0.69 -11.11
C HIS A 104 -11.41 -1.64 -10.09
N ILE A 105 -12.20 -2.07 -9.11
CA ILE A 105 -11.79 -3.03 -8.08
C ILE A 105 -12.70 -4.25 -8.17
N GLY A 106 -12.15 -5.39 -8.57
CA GLY A 106 -12.81 -6.69 -8.53
C GLY A 106 -12.24 -7.55 -7.41
N MET A 107 -13.03 -8.52 -6.94
CA MET A 107 -12.55 -9.52 -6.01
C MET A 107 -13.16 -10.88 -6.35
N LYS A 108 -12.36 -11.93 -6.25
CA LYS A 108 -12.79 -13.31 -6.43
C LYS A 108 -12.42 -14.16 -5.22
N ASP A 109 -13.28 -15.12 -4.89
CA ASP A 109 -12.94 -16.19 -3.95
C ASP A 109 -11.92 -17.17 -4.56
N SER A 110 -11.46 -18.12 -3.75
CA SER A 110 -10.50 -19.16 -4.17
C SER A 110 -11.08 -20.16 -5.18
N ALA A 111 -12.40 -20.18 -5.36
CA ALA A 111 -13.06 -20.96 -6.40
C ALA A 111 -13.22 -20.17 -7.73
N GLY A 112 -12.84 -18.89 -7.74
CA GLY A 112 -12.89 -18.01 -8.90
C GLY A 112 -14.22 -17.27 -9.10
N HIS A 113 -15.16 -17.34 -8.15
CA HIS A 113 -16.41 -16.59 -8.21
C HIS A 113 -16.20 -15.14 -7.78
N PHE A 114 -16.85 -14.21 -8.47
CA PHE A 114 -16.84 -12.81 -8.06
C PHE A 114 -17.59 -12.64 -6.73
N ILE A 115 -16.96 -11.92 -5.80
CA ILE A 115 -17.50 -11.58 -4.49
C ILE A 115 -17.42 -10.07 -4.28
N ASN A 116 -18.16 -9.55 -3.29
CA ASN A 116 -18.25 -8.12 -3.04
C ASN A 116 -16.87 -7.53 -2.62
N PRO A 117 -16.26 -6.63 -3.41
CA PRO A 117 -14.96 -6.05 -3.11
C PRO A 117 -15.05 -4.82 -2.19
N GLN A 118 -16.21 -4.51 -1.60
CA GLN A 118 -16.39 -3.33 -0.72
C GLN A 118 -15.31 -3.21 0.37
N PRO A 119 -14.87 -4.29 1.06
CA PRO A 119 -13.80 -4.18 2.05
C PRO A 119 -12.49 -3.64 1.46
N VAL A 120 -12.14 -4.04 0.23
CA VAL A 120 -10.94 -3.56 -0.48
C VAL A 120 -11.11 -2.11 -0.91
N ALA A 121 -12.29 -1.76 -1.46
CA ALA A 121 -12.61 -0.40 -1.87
C ALA A 121 -12.61 0.58 -0.67
N ASP A 122 -13.04 0.11 0.50
CA ASP A 122 -12.98 0.87 1.74
C ASP A 122 -11.55 1.13 2.16
N ILE A 123 -10.62 0.16 2.03
CA ILE A 123 -9.20 0.37 2.33
C ILE A 123 -8.57 1.39 1.36
N VAL A 124 -8.88 1.30 0.06
CA VAL A 124 -8.42 2.30 -0.92
C VAL A 124 -8.90 3.70 -0.53
N ASN A 125 -10.15 3.84 -0.07
CA ASN A 125 -10.71 5.11 0.42
C ASN A 125 -10.23 5.51 1.82
N GLN A 126 -9.75 4.56 2.62
CA GLN A 126 -9.16 4.75 3.94
C GLN A 126 -7.65 5.00 3.89
N SER A 127 -7.01 4.97 2.72
CA SER A 127 -5.57 5.28 2.55
C SER A 127 -5.13 6.63 3.15
N ASN A 128 -6.08 7.48 3.56
CA ASN A 128 -5.89 8.55 4.53
C ASN A 128 -5.27 8.11 5.87
N VAL A 129 -5.28 6.85 6.28
CA VAL A 129 -4.62 6.41 7.53
C VAL A 129 -3.12 6.61 7.39
N TRP A 130 -2.54 6.30 6.23
CA TRP A 130 -1.13 6.60 5.98
C TRP A 130 -0.86 8.09 5.84
N ASP A 131 -1.75 8.85 5.19
CA ASP A 131 -1.61 10.31 5.16
C ASP A 131 -1.78 10.92 6.56
N SER A 132 -2.65 10.37 7.40
CA SER A 132 -2.89 10.82 8.78
C SER A 132 -1.77 10.39 9.71
N VAL A 133 -1.22 9.18 9.54
CA VAL A 133 -0.01 8.71 10.24
C VAL A 133 1.19 9.54 9.79
N LYS A 134 1.31 9.84 8.49
CA LYS A 134 2.34 10.73 7.95
C LYS A 134 2.19 12.13 8.52
N GLU A 135 0.99 12.71 8.52
CA GLU A 135 0.76 14.04 9.07
C GLU A 135 0.96 14.09 10.59
N PHE A 136 0.50 13.08 11.32
CA PHE A 136 0.61 13.03 12.77
C PHE A 136 2.05 12.78 13.25
N ILE A 137 2.79 11.88 12.59
CA ILE A 137 4.16 11.52 13.00
C ILE A 137 5.21 12.41 12.33
N PHE A 138 5.09 12.69 11.03
CA PHE A 138 6.17 13.30 10.25
C PHE A 138 6.08 14.81 10.18
N THR A 139 4.89 15.41 10.17
CA THR A 139 4.79 16.88 10.17
C THR A 139 5.51 17.50 11.39
N PRO A 140 5.36 16.96 12.62
CA PRO A 140 6.14 17.44 13.77
C PRO A 140 7.64 17.13 13.69
N LEU A 141 8.03 16.05 12.99
CA LEU A 141 9.43 15.62 12.85
C LEU A 141 10.13 16.24 11.63
N SER A 142 9.41 16.96 10.77
CA SER A 142 9.98 17.58 9.57
C SER A 142 11.16 18.51 9.85
N PRO A 143 11.18 19.35 10.91
CA PRO A 143 12.34 20.19 11.20
C PRO A 143 13.57 19.37 11.62
N LEU A 144 13.35 18.23 12.29
CA LEU A 144 14.41 17.29 12.65
C LEU A 144 14.93 16.54 11.42
N GLY A 145 14.03 16.14 10.52
CA GLY A 145 14.40 15.52 9.24
C GLY A 145 15.25 16.45 8.37
N GLU A 146 14.95 17.75 8.34
CA GLU A 146 15.78 18.74 7.65
C GLU A 146 17.14 18.91 8.33
N LEU A 147 17.18 19.04 9.66
CA LEU A 147 18.44 19.14 10.42
C LEU A 147 19.36 17.94 10.19
N LEU A 148 18.81 16.73 10.09
CA LEU A 148 19.59 15.50 9.94
C LEU A 148 20.17 15.32 8.52
N LYS A 149 19.57 15.93 7.50
CA LYS A 149 20.09 15.90 6.13
C LYS A 149 21.48 16.53 6.02
N ASP A 150 21.75 17.58 6.80
CA ASP A 150 23.06 18.25 6.85
C ASP A 150 24.17 17.34 7.39
N TYR A 151 23.80 16.25 8.07
CA TYR A 151 24.71 15.23 8.58
C TYR A 151 24.68 13.92 7.77
N GLY A 152 24.03 13.93 6.59
CA GLY A 152 23.89 12.74 5.74
C GLY A 152 22.99 11.65 6.33
N MET A 153 22.15 11.98 7.30
CA MET A 153 21.21 11.05 7.94
C MET A 153 19.78 11.29 7.45
N SER A 154 19.00 10.22 7.31
CA SER A 154 17.59 10.28 6.95
C SER A 154 16.73 9.53 7.96
N ILE A 155 15.65 10.14 8.42
CA ILE A 155 14.61 9.43 9.17
C ILE A 155 13.78 8.64 8.16
N GLY A 156 13.82 7.33 8.28
CA GLY A 156 13.00 6.41 7.50
C GLY A 156 12.19 5.50 8.40
N PHE A 157 11.16 4.91 7.83
CA PHE A 157 10.34 3.88 8.46
C PHE A 157 10.40 2.68 7.53
N HIS A 158 10.49 1.49 8.11
CA HIS A 158 10.43 0.27 7.35
C HIS A 158 9.19 -0.49 7.80
N MET A 159 8.34 -0.84 6.86
CA MET A 159 7.21 -1.73 7.09
C MET A 159 7.69 -3.15 6.84
N VAL A 160 7.33 -4.07 7.71
CA VAL A 160 7.41 -5.51 7.43
C VAL A 160 6.06 -6.10 7.81
N GLY A 161 5.24 -6.43 6.81
CA GLY A 161 3.85 -6.84 7.04
C GLY A 161 3.02 -5.75 7.71
N SER A 162 2.32 -6.09 8.80
CA SER A 162 1.48 -5.15 9.57
C SER A 162 2.22 -4.35 10.66
N GLU A 163 3.53 -4.53 10.81
CA GLU A 163 4.31 -3.88 11.86
C GLU A 163 5.06 -2.64 11.36
N ILE A 164 4.95 -1.55 12.12
CA ILE A 164 5.66 -0.29 11.87
C ILE A 164 6.98 -0.34 12.64
N PHE A 165 8.09 -0.47 11.92
CA PHE A 165 9.41 -0.34 12.52
C PHE A 165 9.88 1.10 12.44
N PHE A 166 9.99 1.70 13.62
CA PHE A 166 10.69 2.95 13.79
C PHE A 166 12.19 2.67 13.74
N LEU A 167 12.95 3.32 12.85
CA LEU A 167 14.42 3.42 12.96
C LEU A 167 14.85 4.34 14.13
N ILE A 168 13.88 4.76 14.95
CA ILE A 168 14.00 5.70 16.06
C ILE A 168 14.77 5.16 17.28
N PRO A 169 14.89 3.85 17.60
CA PRO A 169 15.60 3.42 18.81
C PRO A 169 17.01 4.00 18.87
N ALA A 170 17.72 4.03 17.75
CA ALA A 170 19.08 4.58 17.69
C ALA A 170 19.13 6.10 17.91
N VAL A 171 18.18 6.86 17.35
CA VAL A 171 18.14 8.33 17.46
C VAL A 171 17.70 8.77 18.87
N LEU A 172 16.70 8.12 19.45
CA LEU A 172 16.31 8.36 20.85
C LEU A 172 17.41 7.93 21.82
N LEU A 173 18.11 6.81 21.57
CA LEU A 173 19.28 6.41 22.37
C LEU A 173 20.45 7.41 22.24
N LEU A 174 20.67 7.98 21.06
CA LEU A 174 21.68 9.03 20.83
C LEU A 174 21.32 10.34 21.53
N LEU A 175 20.05 10.77 21.45
CA LEU A 175 19.57 11.97 22.14
C LEU A 175 19.56 11.78 23.67
N PHE A 176 19.17 10.60 24.16
CA PHE A 176 19.23 10.25 25.58
C PHE A 176 20.69 10.21 26.10
N ARG A 177 21.63 9.71 25.29
CA ARG A 177 23.08 9.80 25.56
C ARG A 177 23.57 11.25 25.63
N MET A 178 23.06 12.13 24.76
CA MET A 178 23.40 13.55 24.78
C MET A 178 22.84 14.27 26.01
N MET A 179 21.66 13.88 26.50
CA MET A 179 21.05 14.48 27.69
C MET A 179 21.64 13.98 29.02
N ILE A 180 22.08 12.73 29.12
CA ILE A 180 22.49 12.10 30.40
C ILE A 180 24.02 12.15 30.63
N GLY A 181 24.79 12.54 29.61
CA GLY A 181 26.23 12.69 29.73
C GLY A 181 26.99 11.35 29.64
N LYS A 182 28.29 11.45 29.31
CA LYS A 182 29.15 10.39 28.74
C LYS A 182 29.36 9.12 29.59
N ASN A 183 28.78 8.98 30.78
CA ASN A 183 29.13 7.92 31.73
C ASN A 183 28.15 6.74 31.79
N PHE A 184 27.10 6.70 30.96
CA PHE A 184 26.18 5.55 30.92
C PHE A 184 26.64 4.49 29.90
N THR A 185 27.66 3.72 30.27
CA THR A 185 27.89 2.39 29.70
C THR A 185 28.13 1.45 30.87
N SER A 186 27.35 0.40 31.05
CA SER A 186 27.72 -0.91 30.50
C SER A 186 26.66 -1.93 30.92
N GLY A 187 26.24 -2.80 29.99
CA GLY A 187 25.47 -4.00 30.32
C GLY A 187 24.36 -4.36 29.35
N TRP A 188 23.47 -3.42 29.01
CA TRP A 188 22.15 -3.78 28.45
C TRP A 188 21.79 -3.18 27.09
N VAL A 189 22.45 -2.11 26.66
CA VAL A 189 22.07 -1.37 25.44
C VAL A 189 22.57 -2.01 24.14
N LEU A 190 23.81 -2.51 24.13
CA LEU A 190 24.37 -3.26 23.00
C LEU A 190 23.67 -4.61 22.78
N PRO A 191 23.31 -5.39 23.82
CA PRO A 191 22.51 -6.61 23.67
C PRO A 191 21.14 -6.39 23.03
N LEU A 192 20.46 -5.27 23.28
CA LEU A 192 19.13 -5.00 22.70
C LEU A 192 19.20 -4.69 21.20
N LEU A 193 20.21 -3.92 20.76
CA LEU A 193 20.45 -3.69 19.33
C LEU A 193 20.93 -4.95 18.62
N TYR A 194 21.75 -5.78 19.29
CA TYR A 194 22.22 -7.05 18.74
C TYR A 194 21.10 -8.11 18.68
N ALA A 195 20.25 -8.24 19.70
CA ALA A 195 19.10 -9.13 19.70
C ALA A 195 18.12 -8.81 18.57
N PHE A 196 17.95 -7.53 18.24
CA PHE A 196 17.08 -7.08 17.14
C PHE A 196 17.60 -7.47 15.75
N PHE A 197 18.93 -7.53 15.56
CA PHE A 197 19.52 -7.99 14.30
C PHE A 197 19.69 -9.53 14.24
N VAL A 198 19.82 -10.21 15.38
CA VAL A 198 20.01 -11.67 15.43
C VAL A 198 18.70 -12.44 15.26
N THR A 199 17.54 -11.91 15.67
CA THR A 199 16.25 -12.57 15.41
C THR A 199 15.90 -12.69 13.93
N LYS A 200 16.46 -11.83 13.06
CA LYS A 200 16.27 -11.92 11.59
C LYS A 200 17.17 -12.96 10.91
N ASN A 201 18.15 -13.54 11.62
CA ASN A 201 19.11 -14.51 11.09
C ASN A 201 19.01 -15.90 11.75
N ILE A 202 17.96 -16.16 12.55
CA ILE A 202 17.68 -17.49 13.10
C ILE A 202 16.22 -17.81 12.80
N GLY A 203 15.96 -18.34 11.62
CA GLY A 203 14.63 -18.80 11.21
C GLY A 203 14.56 -18.97 9.70
N ALA A 204 14.63 -20.23 9.28
CA ALA A 204 14.54 -20.73 7.91
C ALA A 204 13.24 -20.31 7.20
#